data_AF-A0A8I2ZPX3-F1
#
_entry.id   AF-A0A8I2ZPX3-F1
#
_cell.length_a   1.000
_cell.length_b   1.000
_cell.length_c   1.000
_cell.angle_alpha   90.00
_cell.angle_beta   90.00
_cell.angle_gamma   90.00
#
_symmetry.space_group_name_H-M   'P 1'
#
loop_
_entity.id
_entity.type
_entity.pdbx_description
1 polymer ?
#
loop_
_entity_poly.entity_id
_entity_poly.type
_entity_poly.pdbx_seq_one_letter_code
_entity_poly.pdbx_strand_id
1 'polypeptide(L)'
;MFLGLKPARYLELGLKDSDVGHIVGLLARNAASSVEAFRVCAEPAVETCQAVTLLGTFCMKSGELSKAWRLMSAAARTCIDLGYHRMPLGVRGSQNSRKKWHIFWYVYTYEKGLAFTVGRASSIPDYDVSTERPRYPDDMPGIPGRTYTAILELAMLQGEIQPQLFSAAASQLPLDTP
;
A
#
# COMPACT_ATOMS: atom_id res chain seq x y z
N MET A 1 18.37 -20.15 -8.37
CA MET A 1 18.13 -21.44 -9.06
C MET A 1 19.40 -22.07 -9.66
N PHE A 2 20.49 -21.33 -9.95
CA PHE A 2 21.74 -21.91 -10.48
C PHE A 2 23.02 -21.58 -9.69
N LEU A 3 22.92 -20.87 -8.57
CA LEU A 3 24.08 -20.61 -7.71
C LEU A 3 24.46 -21.89 -6.96
N GLY A 4 25.61 -22.48 -7.27
CA GLY A 4 26.19 -23.62 -6.53
C GLY A 4 26.13 -24.99 -7.20
N LEU A 5 25.85 -25.08 -8.51
CA LEU A 5 25.99 -26.35 -9.23
C LEU A 5 27.48 -26.76 -9.27
N LYS A 6 27.75 -28.03 -8.96
CA LYS A 6 29.12 -28.58 -9.00
C LYS A 6 29.53 -28.82 -10.45
N PRO A 7 30.82 -28.65 -10.80
CA PRO A 7 31.34 -28.84 -12.17
C PRO A 7 30.88 -30.13 -12.87
N ALA A 8 30.77 -31.22 -12.11
CA ALA A 8 30.32 -32.53 -12.60
C ALA A 8 28.90 -32.51 -13.19
N ARG A 9 27.98 -31.67 -12.70
CA ARG A 9 26.60 -31.59 -13.20
C ARG A 9 26.46 -30.76 -14.49
N TYR A 10 27.41 -29.86 -14.79
CA TYR A 10 27.39 -29.09 -16.04
C TYR A 10 27.77 -29.97 -17.23
N LEU A 11 28.74 -30.87 -17.01
CA LEU A 11 29.20 -31.81 -18.01
C LEU A 11 28.11 -32.81 -18.44
N GLU A 12 27.30 -33.30 -17.49
CA GLU A 12 26.16 -34.19 -17.76
C GLU A 12 25.09 -33.54 -18.66
N LEU A 13 24.99 -32.21 -18.64
CA LEU A 13 24.07 -31.43 -19.46
C LEU A 13 24.72 -30.93 -20.77
N GLY A 14 25.96 -31.31 -21.06
CA GLY A 14 26.71 -30.88 -22.25
C GLY A 14 27.10 -29.40 -22.24
N LEU A 15 27.03 -28.73 -21.08
CA LEU A 15 27.34 -27.31 -20.92
C LEU A 15 28.79 -27.12 -20.46
N LYS A 16 29.52 -26.18 -21.09
CA LYS A 16 30.84 -25.75 -20.60
C LYS A 16 30.67 -24.73 -19.48
N ASP A 17 31.67 -24.61 -18.60
CA ASP A 17 31.68 -23.58 -17.54
C ASP A 17 31.51 -22.15 -18.10
N SER A 18 32.05 -21.89 -19.31
CA SER A 18 31.85 -20.62 -20.04
C SER A 18 30.39 -20.37 -20.41
N ASP A 19 29.65 -21.42 -20.77
CA ASP A 19 28.25 -21.36 -21.20
C ASP A 19 27.35 -21.09 -19.99
N VAL A 20 27.67 -21.69 -18.84
CA VAL A 20 26.99 -21.44 -17.57
C VAL A 20 27.19 -19.98 -17.13
N GLY A 21 28.43 -19.47 -17.18
CA GLY A 21 28.72 -18.07 -16.88
C GLY A 21 27.96 -17.11 -17.79
N HIS A 22 27.90 -17.41 -19.09
CA HIS A 22 27.17 -16.62 -20.07
C HIS A 22 25.64 -16.63 -19.80
N ILE A 23 25.06 -17.80 -19.55
CA ILE A 23 23.62 -17.96 -19.26
C ILE A 23 23.24 -17.25 -17.96
N VAL A 24 24.04 -17.38 -16.90
CA VAL A 24 23.81 -16.68 -15.63
C VAL A 24 23.88 -15.16 -15.83
N GLY A 25 24.85 -14.67 -16.61
CA GLY A 25 24.93 -13.25 -16.95
C GLY A 25 23.72 -12.75 -17.74
N LEU A 26 23.22 -13.54 -18.68
CA LEU A 26 22.03 -13.20 -19.48
C LEU A 26 20.75 -13.23 -18.63
N LEU A 27 20.57 -14.22 -17.76
CA LEU A 27 19.45 -14.29 -16.82
C LEU A 27 19.47 -13.12 -15.84
N ALA A 28 20.63 -12.76 -15.29
CA ALA A 28 20.77 -11.62 -14.39
C ALA A 28 20.39 -10.30 -15.09
N ARG A 29 20.84 -10.09 -16.32
CA ARG A 29 20.48 -8.92 -17.13
C ARG A 29 18.98 -8.89 -17.44
N ASN A 30 18.41 -10.01 -17.87
CA ASN A 30 16.97 -10.09 -18.16
C ASN A 30 16.12 -9.86 -16.90
N ALA A 31 16.54 -10.40 -15.76
CA ALA A 31 15.88 -10.15 -14.48
C ALA A 31 15.96 -8.67 -14.09
N ALA A 32 17.12 -8.04 -14.21
CA ALA A 32 17.29 -6.61 -13.93
C ALA A 32 16.40 -5.74 -14.84
N SER A 33 16.42 -5.97 -16.15
CA SER A 33 15.56 -5.25 -17.10
C SER A 33 14.06 -5.52 -16.84
N SER A 34 13.70 -6.74 -16.45
CA SER A 34 12.32 -7.06 -16.09
C SER A 34 11.88 -6.35 -14.80
N VAL A 35 12.77 -6.20 -13.81
CA VAL A 35 12.50 -5.46 -12.57
C VAL A 35 12.28 -3.98 -12.90
N GLU A 36 13.14 -3.37 -13.71
CA GLU A 36 12.98 -1.97 -14.13
C GLU A 36 11.70 -1.73 -14.94
N ALA A 37 11.30 -2.69 -15.79
CA ALA A 37 10.06 -2.62 -16.56
C ALA A 37 8.80 -2.90 -15.72
N PHE A 38 8.95 -3.52 -14.55
CA PHE A 38 7.82 -3.87 -13.71
C PHE A 38 7.32 -2.62 -12.99
N ARG A 39 6.11 -2.17 -13.32
CA ARG A 39 5.53 -0.93 -12.76
C ARG A 39 5.44 -0.88 -11.23
N VAL A 40 5.48 -2.02 -10.54
CA VAL A 40 5.55 -2.08 -9.06
C VAL A 40 6.92 -1.66 -8.53
N CYS A 41 7.98 -1.78 -9.33
CA CYS A 41 9.34 -1.38 -9.00
C CYS A 41 9.74 -0.03 -9.61
N ALA A 42 8.85 0.59 -10.40
CA ALA A 42 9.05 1.94 -10.88
C ALA A 42 9.05 2.94 -9.71
N GLU A 43 9.77 4.05 -9.85
CA GLU A 43 9.76 5.10 -8.83
C GLU A 43 8.32 5.55 -8.54
N PRO A 44 7.95 5.68 -7.25
CA PRO A 44 6.63 6.12 -6.88
C PRO A 44 6.41 7.54 -7.41
N ALA A 45 5.31 7.72 -8.16
CA ALA A 45 4.96 9.00 -8.78
C ALA A 45 3.62 9.51 -8.26
N VAL A 46 3.47 10.84 -8.21
CA VAL A 46 2.23 11.49 -7.74
C VAL A 46 1.07 11.14 -8.66
N GLU A 47 1.35 11.10 -9.96
CA GLU A 47 0.41 10.77 -11.04
C GLU A 47 -0.08 9.33 -10.88
N THR A 48 0.82 8.39 -10.57
CA THR A 48 0.48 7.00 -10.27
C THR A 48 -0.47 6.95 -9.08
N CYS A 49 -0.11 7.62 -7.98
CA CYS A 49 -0.93 7.68 -6.77
C CYS A 49 -2.35 8.20 -7.07
N GLN A 50 -2.47 9.29 -7.82
CA GLN A 50 -3.76 9.87 -8.22
C GLN A 50 -4.57 8.92 -9.10
N ALA A 51 -3.93 8.31 -10.10
CA ALA A 51 -4.60 7.38 -11.02
C ALA A 51 -5.14 6.16 -10.29
N VAL A 52 -4.34 5.50 -9.44
CA VAL A 52 -4.81 4.31 -8.70
C VAL A 52 -5.87 4.66 -7.66
N THR A 53 -5.79 5.85 -7.04
CA THR A 53 -6.84 6.35 -6.14
C THR A 53 -8.14 6.53 -6.90
N LEU A 54 -8.14 7.21 -8.06
CA LEU A 54 -9.33 7.40 -8.89
C LEU A 54 -9.95 6.07 -9.34
N LEU A 55 -9.12 5.13 -9.78
CA LEU A 55 -9.58 3.79 -10.18
C LEU A 55 -10.18 3.02 -9.01
N GLY A 56 -9.56 3.06 -7.83
CA GLY A 56 -10.11 2.41 -6.64
C GLY A 56 -11.45 3.02 -6.22
N THR A 57 -11.58 4.36 -6.29
CA THR A 57 -12.85 5.06 -6.03
C THR A 57 -13.92 4.68 -7.04
N PHE A 58 -13.55 4.51 -8.32
CA PHE A 58 -14.46 4.02 -9.36
C PHE A 58 -14.94 2.60 -9.04
N CYS A 59 -14.04 1.65 -8.78
CA CYS A 59 -14.41 0.28 -8.41
C CYS A 59 -15.27 0.23 -7.15
N MET A 60 -15.00 1.10 -6.16
CA MET A 60 -15.81 1.22 -4.96
C MET A 60 -17.25 1.65 -5.30
N LYS A 61 -17.41 2.67 -6.15
CA LYS A 61 -18.73 3.14 -6.63
C LYS A 61 -19.47 2.10 -7.46
N SER A 62 -18.74 1.23 -8.18
CA SER A 62 -19.30 0.11 -8.95
C SER A 62 -19.59 -1.13 -8.10
N GLY A 63 -19.36 -1.09 -6.78
CA GLY A 63 -19.61 -2.23 -5.88
C GLY A 63 -18.53 -3.33 -5.91
N GLU A 64 -17.44 -3.13 -6.64
CA GLU A 64 -16.35 -4.10 -6.79
C GLU A 64 -15.34 -3.98 -5.63
N LEU A 65 -15.80 -4.17 -4.39
CA LEU A 65 -15.06 -3.85 -3.16
C LEU A 65 -13.68 -4.54 -3.07
N SER A 66 -13.57 -5.79 -3.52
CA SER A 66 -12.29 -6.51 -3.57
C SER A 66 -11.29 -5.90 -4.55
N LYS A 67 -11.75 -5.37 -5.70
CA LYS A 67 -10.86 -4.67 -6.64
C LYS A 67 -10.52 -3.28 -6.12
N ALA A 68 -11.51 -2.59 -5.56
CA ALA A 68 -11.33 -1.28 -4.92
C ALA A 68 -10.27 -1.35 -3.81
N TRP A 69 -10.35 -2.36 -2.94
CA TRP A 69 -9.37 -2.58 -1.87
C TRP A 69 -7.96 -2.77 -2.41
N ARG A 70 -7.76 -3.61 -3.44
CA ARG A 70 -6.42 -3.82 -4.05
C ARG A 70 -5.85 -2.52 -4.62
N LEU A 71 -6.68 -1.72 -5.30
CA LEU A 71 -6.28 -0.44 -5.88
C LEU A 71 -5.96 0.59 -4.79
N MET A 72 -6.77 0.64 -3.72
CA MET A 72 -6.52 1.52 -2.57
C MET A 72 -5.29 1.10 -1.77
N SER A 73 -5.00 -0.20 -1.65
CA SER A 73 -3.76 -0.71 -1.04
C SER A 73 -2.53 -0.31 -1.88
N ALA A 74 -2.63 -0.34 -3.21
CA ALA A 74 -1.57 0.16 -4.08
C ALA A 74 -1.39 1.69 -3.95
N ALA A 75 -2.49 2.43 -3.82
CA ALA A 75 -2.46 3.87 -3.55
C ALA A 75 -1.80 4.16 -2.19
N ALA A 76 -2.12 3.38 -1.17
CA ALA A 76 -1.54 3.48 0.17
C ALA A 76 -0.04 3.27 0.14
N ARG A 77 0.42 2.20 -0.54
CA ARG A 77 1.85 1.95 -0.74
C ARG A 77 2.53 3.12 -1.43
N THR A 78 1.93 3.66 -2.49
CA THR A 78 2.48 4.81 -3.22
C THR A 78 2.54 6.07 -2.32
N CYS A 79 1.53 6.32 -1.49
CA CYS A 79 1.56 7.42 -0.52
C CYS A 79 2.68 7.25 0.51
N ILE A 80 2.91 6.03 0.97
CA ILE A 80 3.98 5.72 1.92
C ILE A 80 5.33 5.96 1.27
N ASP A 81 5.56 5.43 0.07
CA ASP A 81 6.82 5.58 -0.66
C ASP A 81 7.12 7.04 -1.02
N LEU A 82 6.09 7.86 -1.27
CA LEU A 82 6.19 9.31 -1.47
C LEU A 82 6.36 10.12 -0.17
N GLY A 83 6.34 9.46 1.00
CA GLY A 83 6.50 10.11 2.30
C GLY A 83 5.27 10.86 2.82
N TYR A 84 4.08 10.65 2.24
CA TYR A 84 2.88 11.42 2.62
C TYR A 84 2.30 11.05 3.99
N HIS A 85 2.70 9.92 4.54
CA HIS A 85 2.35 9.45 5.89
C HIS A 85 3.13 10.18 7.00
N ARG A 86 4.25 10.84 6.66
CA ARG A 86 5.15 11.54 7.59
C ARG A 86 5.48 12.96 7.13
N MET A 87 4.48 13.71 6.69
CA MET A 87 4.68 15.09 6.24
C MET A 87 5.07 16.00 7.42
N PRO A 88 6.05 16.91 7.27
CA PRO A 88 6.45 17.78 8.36
C PRO A 88 5.34 18.77 8.75
N LEU A 89 5.29 19.13 10.03
CA LEU A 89 4.32 20.08 10.57
C LEU A 89 4.45 21.45 9.88
N GLY A 90 3.32 22.11 9.63
CA GLY A 90 3.29 23.45 9.01
C GLY A 90 3.58 23.49 7.50
N VAL A 91 3.89 22.37 6.85
CA VAL A 91 4.22 22.31 5.41
C VAL A 91 3.00 22.49 4.49
N ARG A 92 1.80 22.65 5.06
CA ARG A 92 0.53 22.90 4.32
C ARG A 92 0.45 24.29 3.64
N GLY A 93 1.50 25.10 3.73
CA GLY A 93 1.54 26.46 3.17
C GLY A 93 1.37 26.49 1.65
N SER A 94 1.89 25.50 0.92
CA SER A 94 1.74 25.43 -0.55
C SER A 94 0.48 24.67 -0.98
N GLN A 95 -0.09 25.04 -2.14
CA GLN A 95 -1.20 24.29 -2.74
C GLN A 95 -0.81 22.83 -3.03
N ASN A 96 0.43 22.60 -3.45
CA ASN A 96 0.91 21.25 -3.77
C ASN A 96 0.99 20.37 -2.51
N SER A 97 1.52 20.91 -1.42
CA SER A 97 1.57 20.21 -0.13
C SER A 97 0.17 19.88 0.39
N ARG A 98 -0.79 20.81 0.27
CA ARG A 98 -2.20 20.54 0.62
C ARG A 98 -2.80 19.41 -0.21
N LYS A 99 -2.54 19.37 -1.52
CA LYS A 99 -3.02 18.26 -2.38
C LYS A 99 -2.49 16.90 -1.92
N LYS A 100 -1.19 16.82 -1.62
CA LYS A 100 -0.55 15.58 -1.13
C LYS A 100 -1.15 15.12 0.20
N TRP A 101 -1.36 16.06 1.11
CA TRP A 101 -2.01 15.84 2.39
C TRP A 101 -3.44 15.30 2.25
N HIS A 102 -4.25 15.92 1.38
CA HIS A 102 -5.62 15.45 1.11
C HIS A 102 -5.64 14.05 0.49
N ILE A 103 -4.75 13.77 -0.47
CA ILE A 103 -4.66 12.45 -1.11
C ILE A 103 -4.32 11.38 -0.05
N PHE A 104 -3.35 11.64 0.82
CA PHE A 104 -2.98 10.69 1.87
C PHE A 104 -4.17 10.36 2.78
N TRP A 105 -4.84 11.37 3.33
CA TRP A 105 -5.96 11.12 4.24
C TRP A 105 -7.17 10.48 3.56
N TYR A 106 -7.40 10.79 2.28
CA TYR A 106 -8.40 10.11 1.47
C TYR A 106 -8.07 8.62 1.36
N VAL A 107 -6.86 8.29 0.89
CA VAL A 107 -6.39 6.91 0.73
C VAL A 107 -6.41 6.17 2.06
N TYR A 108 -5.91 6.78 3.12
CA TYR A 108 -5.90 6.24 4.48
C TYR A 108 -7.31 5.82 4.94
N THR A 109 -8.28 6.72 4.78
CA THR A 109 -9.66 6.49 5.24
C THR A 109 -10.32 5.36 4.48
N TYR A 110 -10.25 5.39 3.14
CA TYR A 110 -10.93 4.40 2.31
C TYR A 110 -10.22 3.05 2.28
N GLU A 111 -8.88 3.01 2.35
CA GLU A 111 -8.14 1.75 2.43
C GLU A 111 -8.50 0.99 3.71
N LYS A 112 -8.48 1.65 4.88
CA LYS A 112 -8.87 1.03 6.16
C LYS A 112 -10.32 0.53 6.15
N GLY A 113 -11.25 1.37 5.70
CA GLY A 113 -12.66 0.99 5.61
C GLY A 113 -12.89 -0.20 4.66
N LEU A 114 -12.21 -0.21 3.51
CA LEU A 114 -12.29 -1.33 2.57
C LEU A 114 -11.63 -2.59 3.14
N ALA A 115 -10.45 -2.48 3.72
CA ALA A 115 -9.73 -3.60 4.34
C ALA A 115 -10.61 -4.27 5.41
N PHE A 116 -11.21 -3.47 6.29
CA PHE A 116 -12.17 -3.95 7.29
C PHE A 116 -13.36 -4.66 6.63
N THR A 117 -13.97 -4.03 5.62
CA THR A 117 -15.14 -4.58 4.90
C THR A 117 -14.85 -5.92 4.21
N VAL A 118 -13.63 -6.10 3.68
CA VAL A 118 -13.22 -7.36 3.02
C VAL A 118 -12.52 -8.35 3.97
N GLY A 119 -12.50 -8.09 5.28
CA GLY A 119 -11.89 -8.98 6.27
C GLY A 119 -10.36 -9.08 6.16
N ARG A 120 -9.68 -7.99 5.78
CA ARG A 120 -8.23 -7.89 5.63
C ARG A 120 -7.66 -6.89 6.63
N ALA A 121 -6.39 -7.06 6.98
CA ALA A 121 -5.64 -6.03 7.70
C ALA A 121 -5.34 -4.84 6.78
N SER A 122 -5.35 -3.64 7.35
CA SER A 122 -4.93 -2.43 6.65
C SER A 122 -3.42 -2.49 6.35
N SER A 123 -3.05 -1.97 5.18
CA SER A 123 -1.66 -1.79 4.79
C SER A 123 -0.99 -0.55 5.40
N ILE A 124 -1.75 0.31 6.10
CA ILE A 124 -1.24 1.52 6.75
C ILE A 124 -1.30 1.37 8.28
N PRO A 125 -0.17 1.07 8.94
CA PRO A 125 -0.12 1.02 10.40
C PRO A 125 -0.22 2.42 11.01
N ASP A 126 -1.07 2.57 12.02
CA ASP A 126 -1.34 3.88 12.63
C ASP A 126 -0.14 4.46 13.39
N TYR A 127 0.69 3.58 13.97
CA TYR A 127 1.93 3.97 14.65
C TYR A 127 2.99 4.57 13.71
N ASP A 128 2.79 4.45 12.39
CA ASP A 128 3.74 4.95 11.39
C ASP A 128 3.31 6.30 10.78
N VAL A 129 2.10 6.77 11.11
CA VAL A 129 1.53 8.01 10.57
C VAL A 129 1.82 9.18 11.50
N SER A 130 2.61 10.14 11.03
CA SER A 130 2.90 11.39 11.74
C SER A 130 2.33 12.64 11.05
N THR A 131 1.77 12.49 9.84
CA THR A 131 1.09 13.57 9.13
C THR A 131 -0.06 14.11 9.98
N GLU A 132 -0.22 15.43 10.05
CA GLU A 132 -1.28 16.06 10.84
C GLU A 132 -2.68 15.65 10.35
N ARG A 133 -3.56 15.30 11.27
CA ARG A 133 -4.95 14.90 10.99
C ARG A 133 -5.82 16.07 10.50
N PRO A 134 -6.75 15.85 9.55
CA PRO A 134 -7.78 16.82 9.18
C PRO A 134 -8.64 17.19 10.38
N ARG A 135 -8.83 18.50 10.60
CA ARG A 135 -9.67 19.04 11.66
C ARG A 135 -10.88 19.75 11.07
N TYR A 136 -12.05 19.43 11.59
CA TYR A 136 -13.27 20.18 11.32
C TYR A 136 -13.42 21.30 12.38
N PRO A 137 -13.81 22.53 11.99
CA PRO A 137 -14.12 22.99 10.63
C PRO A 137 -12.93 23.53 9.83
N ASP A 138 -11.75 23.64 10.45
CA ASP A 138 -10.61 24.42 9.94
C ASP A 138 -10.11 23.99 8.55
N ASP A 139 -10.00 22.68 8.30
CA ASP A 139 -9.46 22.15 7.04
C ASP A 139 -10.55 21.90 5.99
N MET A 140 -11.79 21.64 6.43
CA MET A 140 -12.92 21.41 5.55
C MET A 140 -14.23 21.86 6.24
N PRO A 141 -14.71 23.08 5.97
CA PRO A 141 -15.93 23.57 6.59
C PRO A 141 -17.18 22.92 5.99
N GLY A 142 -18.30 23.01 6.71
CA GLY A 142 -19.62 22.53 6.27
C GLY A 142 -19.86 21.02 6.45
N ILE A 143 -21.00 20.55 5.93
CA ILE A 143 -21.43 19.14 6.05
C ILE A 143 -20.40 18.16 5.48
N PRO A 144 -19.79 18.39 4.31
CA PRO A 144 -18.80 17.46 3.77
C PRO A 144 -17.62 17.19 4.71
N GLY A 145 -17.10 18.24 5.37
CA GLY A 145 -16.00 18.08 6.32
C GLY A 145 -16.39 17.39 7.61
N ARG A 146 -17.61 17.64 8.11
CA ARG A 146 -18.15 16.90 9.27
C ARG A 146 -18.27 15.40 8.96
N THR A 147 -18.87 15.05 7.83
CA THR A 147 -19.03 13.66 7.40
C THR A 147 -17.67 13.01 7.17
N TYR A 148 -16.74 13.71 6.50
CA TYR A 148 -15.40 13.20 6.27
C TYR A 148 -14.64 12.94 7.58
N THR A 149 -14.74 13.84 8.55
CA THR A 149 -14.11 13.66 9.88
C THR A 149 -14.66 12.43 10.60
N ALA A 150 -15.98 12.21 10.56
CA ALA A 150 -16.61 11.04 11.15
C ALA A 150 -16.18 9.72 10.47
N ILE A 151 -16.09 9.70 9.13
CA ILE A 151 -15.59 8.52 8.40
C ILE A 151 -14.11 8.26 8.76
N LEU A 152 -13.31 9.31 8.92
CA LEU A 152 -11.92 9.19 9.34
C LEU A 152 -11.80 8.63 10.77
N GLU A 153 -12.64 9.06 11.71
CA GLU A 153 -12.69 8.47 13.06
C GLU A 153 -13.04 6.99 13.00
N LEU A 154 -14.05 6.63 12.20
CA LEU A 154 -14.43 5.24 12.01
C LEU A 154 -13.29 4.40 11.41
N ALA A 155 -12.57 4.92 10.42
CA ALA A 155 -11.44 4.24 9.81
C ALA A 155 -10.31 3.97 10.81
N MET A 156 -10.03 4.92 11.71
CA MET A 156 -9.04 4.73 12.78
C MET A 156 -9.48 3.63 13.75
N LEU A 157 -10.72 3.69 14.24
CA LEU A 157 -11.28 2.67 15.12
C LEU A 157 -11.26 1.27 14.46
N GLN A 158 -11.60 1.19 13.18
CA GLN A 158 -11.50 -0.04 12.40
C GLN A 158 -10.06 -0.56 12.33
N GLY A 159 -9.08 0.33 12.16
CA GLY A 159 -7.65 0.00 12.20
C GLY A 159 -7.19 -0.57 13.54
N GLU A 160 -7.67 -0.01 14.65
CA GLU A 160 -7.34 -0.44 16.01
C GLU A 160 -8.00 -1.78 16.39
N ILE A 161 -9.26 -1.97 15.97
CA ILE A 161 -10.08 -3.13 16.33
C ILE A 161 -9.75 -4.34 15.43
N GLN A 162 -9.38 -4.13 14.17
CA GLN A 162 -9.16 -5.24 13.22
C GLN A 162 -8.15 -6.29 13.73
N PRO A 163 -6.97 -5.93 14.27
CA PRO A 163 -6.03 -6.91 14.81
C PRO A 163 -6.59 -7.65 16.03
N GLN A 164 -7.47 -7.03 16.81
CA GLN A 164 -8.05 -7.62 18.02
C GLN A 164 -9.15 -8.63 17.72
N LEU A 165 -9.89 -8.43 16.62
CA LEU A 165 -11.02 -9.30 16.25
C LEU A 165 -10.66 -10.35 15.20
N PHE A 166 -9.77 -10.02 14.27
CA PHE A 166 -9.59 -10.80 13.03
C PHE A 166 -8.14 -11.23 12.77
N SER A 167 -7.20 -10.94 13.66
CA SER A 167 -5.84 -11.47 13.50
C SER A 167 -5.78 -12.97 13.78
N ALA A 168 -4.78 -13.65 13.22
CA ALA A 168 -4.51 -15.05 13.54
C ALA A 168 -4.31 -15.25 15.05
N ALA A 169 -3.67 -14.30 15.73
CA ALA A 169 -3.50 -14.35 17.19
C ALA A 169 -4.85 -14.25 17.93
N ALA A 170 -5.72 -13.33 17.50
CA ALA A 170 -7.06 -13.19 18.06
C ALA A 170 -7.90 -14.46 17.88
N SER A 171 -7.80 -15.12 16.72
CA SER A 171 -8.52 -16.38 16.46
C SER A 171 -8.08 -17.57 17.31
N GLN A 172 -6.93 -17.48 17.98
CA GLN A 172 -6.42 -18.52 18.88
C GLN A 172 -6.73 -18.23 20.37
N LEU A 173 -7.32 -17.08 20.69
CA LEU A 173 -7.74 -16.78 22.05
C LEU A 173 -8.90 -17.71 22.45
N PRO A 174 -8.87 -18.30 23.66
CA PRO A 174 -10.00 -19.04 24.18
C PRO A 174 -11.26 -18.15 24.16
N LEU A 175 -12.39 -18.70 23.74
CA LEU A 175 -13.66 -18.00 23.90
C LEU A 175 -13.92 -17.86 25.40
N ASP A 176 -13.92 -16.62 25.90
CA ASP A 176 -14.38 -16.33 27.25
C ASP A 176 -15.86 -16.76 27.34
N THR A 177 -16.10 -17.95 27.91
CA THR A 177 -17.43 -18.44 28.21
C THR A 177 -17.98 -17.68 29.42
N PRO A 178 -19.15 -17.02 29.33
CA PRO A 178 -19.79 -16.35 30.46
C PRO A 178 -20.28 -17.33 31.52
#